data_AF-A0A645DZW5-F1
#
_entry.id   AF-A0A645DZW5-F1
#
_cell.length_a   1.000
_cell.length_b   1.000
_cell.length_c   1.000
_cell.angle_alpha   90.00
_cell.angle_beta   90.00
_cell.angle_gamma   90.00
#
_symmetry.space_group_name_H-M   'P 1'
#
loop_
_entity.id
_entity.type
_entity.pdbx_description
1 polymer ?
#
loop_
_entity_poly.entity_id
_entity_poly.type
_entity_poly.pdbx_seq_one_letter_code
_entity_poly.pdbx_strand_id
1 'polypeptide(L)'
;MQETKPNIFGRVPVSVAAIGTEQTIYSKIKTLNDDLNLVLSDQVSVISAFKNAYLVISGMAIDDDTAEKLKDKGILNIPDGNGKASWLIKNLDASYIESIVKELKESIYSVCNHIDGNEKLQSNISGAALRSRLVFLEQRCKTVFDCVANTIYDRVKFLFQYLNKLNKAYDWRDIAINFSPAIPQDLAMIAQVLTQLDGKISLETALSQVPFIENPAIEIEKIKQERAALESIDLDKITAAYERFTP
;
A
#
# COMPACT_ATOMS: atom_id res chain seq x y z
N MET A 1 19.56 45.17 20.40
CA MET A 1 18.73 44.08 20.95
C MET A 1 17.42 44.08 20.18
N GLN A 2 17.04 42.98 19.53
CA GLN A 2 15.75 42.89 18.85
C GLN A 2 14.62 42.95 19.90
N GLU A 3 13.67 43.86 19.73
CA GLU A 3 12.45 43.89 20.56
C GLU A 3 11.73 42.55 20.48
N THR A 4 11.63 41.87 21.62
CA THR A 4 10.86 40.63 21.75
C THR A 4 9.38 40.95 21.63
N LYS A 5 8.81 40.72 20.45
CA LYS A 5 7.36 40.77 20.25
C LYS A 5 6.70 39.54 20.88
N PRO A 6 5.61 39.70 21.66
CA PRO A 6 4.89 38.58 22.24
C PRO A 6 4.30 37.68 21.14
N ASN A 7 4.37 36.36 21.35
CA ASN A 7 3.84 35.38 20.41
C ASN A 7 2.33 35.56 20.22
N ILE A 8 1.91 35.70 18.96
CA ILE A 8 0.52 35.92 18.54
C ILE A 8 -0.41 34.80 19.06
N PHE A 9 0.08 33.57 19.18
CA PHE A 9 -0.71 32.39 19.51
C PHE A 9 -0.74 32.06 21.01
N GLY A 10 0.03 32.76 21.85
CA GLY A 10 0.10 32.49 23.30
C GLY A 10 0.70 31.12 23.69
N ARG A 11 1.01 30.26 22.72
CA ARG A 11 1.69 28.96 22.85
C ARG A 11 2.54 28.70 21.61
N VAL A 12 3.43 27.71 21.67
CA VAL A 12 4.28 27.33 20.53
C VAL A 12 3.40 26.80 19.38
N PRO A 13 3.43 27.41 18.16
CA PRO A 13 2.58 27.01 17.04
C PRO A 13 3.17 25.81 16.28
N VAL A 14 3.52 24.76 17.01
CA VAL A 14 4.07 23.51 16.48
C VAL A 14 3.21 22.37 16.99
N SER A 15 2.83 21.48 16.07
CA SER A 15 2.06 20.27 16.36
C SER A 15 2.83 19.07 15.87
N VAL A 16 2.84 18.00 16.66
CA VAL A 16 3.59 16.78 16.38
C VAL A 16 2.61 15.65 16.11
N ALA A 17 2.72 15.03 14.92
CA ALA A 17 2.00 13.82 14.59
C ALA A 17 2.70 12.62 15.24
N ALA A 18 2.37 12.31 16.49
CA ALA A 18 2.91 11.15 17.19
C ALA A 18 2.01 9.93 16.95
N ILE A 19 2.61 8.82 16.53
CA ILE A 19 1.92 7.53 16.26
C ILE A 19 1.61 6.77 17.59
N GLY A 20 1.77 7.44 18.75
CA GLY A 20 1.43 6.89 20.06
C GLY A 20 2.33 5.72 20.45
N THR A 21 1.71 4.60 20.86
CA THR A 21 2.39 3.35 21.25
C THR A 21 2.84 2.53 20.05
N GLU A 22 2.36 2.84 18.84
CA GLU A 22 2.71 2.09 17.65
C GLU A 22 4.07 2.50 17.10
N GLN A 23 4.86 1.49 16.74
CA GLN A 23 6.13 1.67 16.07
C GLN A 23 5.93 2.08 14.61
N THR A 24 6.80 2.95 14.10
CA THR A 24 6.85 3.28 12.67
C THR A 24 7.09 2.01 11.83
N ILE A 25 6.67 2.05 10.56
CA ILE A 25 6.93 0.97 9.61
C ILE A 25 8.43 0.70 9.53
N TYR A 26 9.24 1.76 9.46
CA TYR A 26 10.69 1.66 9.43
C TYR A 26 11.24 0.85 10.62
N SER A 27 10.86 1.21 11.85
CA SER A 27 11.33 0.48 13.05
C SER A 27 10.90 -0.98 13.07
N LYS A 28 9.76 -1.31 12.47
CA LYS A 28 9.24 -2.68 12.42
C LYS A 28 10.02 -3.58 11.44
N ILE A 29 10.47 -3.04 10.30
CA ILE A 29 11.10 -3.84 9.23
C ILE A 29 12.60 -3.69 9.12
N LYS A 30 13.21 -2.70 9.79
CA LYS A 30 14.63 -2.39 9.62
C LYS A 30 15.51 -3.63 9.72
N THR A 31 15.39 -4.38 10.82
CA THR A 31 16.18 -5.59 11.05
C THR A 31 15.94 -6.65 9.99
N LEU A 32 14.67 -6.89 9.63
CA LEU A 32 14.32 -7.88 8.60
C LEU A 32 14.87 -7.51 7.22
N ASN A 33 14.86 -6.22 6.87
CA ASN A 33 15.46 -5.72 5.63
C ASN A 33 16.98 -5.83 5.65
N ASP A 34 17.63 -5.52 6.78
CA ASP A 34 19.07 -5.65 6.94
C ASP A 34 19.49 -7.12 6.79
N ASP A 35 18.76 -8.05 7.42
CA ASP A 35 18.98 -9.50 7.31
C ASP A 35 18.80 -10.00 5.88
N LEU A 36 17.72 -9.58 5.20
CA LEU A 36 17.47 -9.93 3.80
C LEU A 36 18.59 -9.44 2.88
N ASN A 37 19.04 -8.20 3.06
CA ASN A 37 20.14 -7.63 2.28
C ASN A 37 21.44 -8.38 2.52
N LEU A 38 21.71 -8.77 3.76
CA LEU A 38 22.90 -9.53 4.14
C LEU A 38 22.91 -10.91 3.48
N VAL A 39 21.80 -11.65 3.55
CA VAL A 39 21.66 -12.96 2.90
C VAL A 39 21.90 -12.86 1.38
N LEU A 40 21.33 -11.85 0.73
CA LEU A 40 21.53 -11.64 -0.71
C LEU A 40 22.97 -11.26 -1.05
N SER A 41 23.59 -10.38 -0.25
CA SER A 41 24.98 -9.96 -0.42
C SER A 41 25.97 -11.11 -0.23
N ASP A 42 25.74 -11.94 0.78
CA ASP A 42 26.55 -13.14 1.04
C ASP A 42 26.45 -14.11 -0.13
N GLN A 43 25.25 -14.26 -0.72
CA GLN A 43 25.06 -15.15 -1.85
C GLN A 43 25.79 -14.68 -3.11
N VAL A 44 25.76 -13.38 -3.40
CA VAL A 44 26.57 -12.80 -4.49
C VAL A 44 28.07 -13.00 -4.23
N SER A 45 28.49 -12.87 -2.98
CA SER A 45 29.88 -13.07 -2.57
C SER A 45 30.33 -14.51 -2.74
N VAL A 46 29.48 -15.50 -2.43
CA VAL A 46 29.74 -16.93 -2.68
C VAL A 46 29.88 -17.23 -4.17
N ILE A 47 29.00 -16.66 -5.00
CA ILE A 47 29.09 -16.82 -6.47
C ILE A 47 30.39 -16.22 -7.00
N SER A 48 30.83 -15.07 -6.47
CA SER A 48 32.12 -14.49 -6.84
C SER A 48 33.30 -15.37 -6.40
N ALA A 49 33.26 -15.90 -5.18
CA ALA A 49 34.29 -16.79 -4.65
C ALA A 49 34.41 -18.11 -5.44
N PHE A 50 33.33 -18.56 -6.09
CA PHE A 50 33.36 -19.72 -6.98
C PHE A 50 34.40 -19.59 -8.10
N LYS A 51 34.67 -18.35 -8.58
CA LYS A 51 35.71 -18.10 -9.59
C LYS A 51 37.13 -18.44 -9.10
N ASN A 52 37.35 -18.39 -7.79
CA ASN A 52 38.64 -18.64 -7.14
C ASN A 52 38.65 -20.00 -6.42
N ALA A 53 37.79 -20.94 -6.80
CA ALA A 53 37.75 -22.27 -6.18
C ALA A 53 39.09 -23.00 -6.35
N TYR A 54 39.50 -23.76 -5.33
CA TYR A 54 40.70 -24.58 -5.41
C TYR A 54 40.41 -25.90 -6.11
N LEU A 55 41.25 -26.29 -7.07
CA LEU A 55 41.16 -27.62 -7.68
C LEU A 55 41.82 -28.64 -6.74
N VAL A 56 41.03 -29.55 -6.19
CA VAL A 56 41.54 -30.65 -5.36
C VAL A 56 41.64 -31.90 -6.22
N ILE A 57 42.84 -32.48 -6.26
CA ILE A 57 43.16 -33.66 -7.08
C ILE A 57 43.68 -34.74 -6.15
N SER A 58 43.17 -35.95 -6.35
CA SER A 58 43.56 -37.16 -5.62
C SER A 58 44.02 -38.22 -6.62
N GLY A 59 45.00 -39.04 -6.24
CA GLY A 59 45.54 -40.10 -7.10
C GLY A 59 46.60 -39.64 -8.12
N MET A 60 47.04 -38.38 -8.07
CA MET A 60 48.14 -37.85 -8.89
C MET A 60 48.83 -36.68 -8.18
N ALA A 61 50.16 -36.63 -8.25
CA ALA A 61 50.93 -35.44 -7.89
C ALA A 61 51.06 -34.53 -9.13
N ILE A 62 50.78 -33.24 -8.98
CA ILE A 62 50.99 -32.24 -10.03
C ILE A 62 52.28 -31.49 -9.75
N ASP A 63 53.17 -31.46 -10.75
CA ASP A 63 54.34 -30.59 -10.82
C ASP A 63 54.04 -29.34 -11.67
N ASP A 64 54.95 -28.37 -11.65
CA ASP A 64 54.76 -27.06 -12.31
C ASP A 64 54.57 -27.20 -13.84
N ASP A 65 55.27 -28.15 -14.49
CA ASP A 65 55.13 -28.41 -15.94
C ASP A 65 53.75 -29.02 -16.28
N THR A 66 53.22 -29.92 -15.45
CA THR A 66 51.86 -30.44 -15.61
C THR A 66 50.80 -29.37 -15.34
N ALA A 67 51.04 -28.45 -14.39
CA ALA A 67 50.15 -27.33 -14.10
C ALA A 67 50.06 -26.34 -15.27
N GLU A 68 51.18 -26.03 -15.93
CA GLU A 68 51.18 -25.20 -17.15
C GLU A 68 50.43 -25.88 -18.29
N LYS A 69 50.68 -27.17 -18.53
CA LYS A 69 49.95 -27.95 -19.54
C LYS A 69 48.46 -28.03 -19.25
N LEU A 70 48.05 -28.08 -17.99
CA LEU A 70 46.65 -28.04 -17.58
C LEU A 70 46.00 -26.69 -17.91
N LYS A 71 46.74 -25.58 -17.71
CA LYS A 71 46.26 -24.23 -18.04
C LYS A 71 46.07 -24.04 -19.55
N ASP A 72 46.97 -24.59 -20.37
CA ASP A 72 46.93 -24.44 -21.82
C ASP A 72 45.97 -25.41 -22.51
N LYS A 73 45.91 -26.67 -22.06
CA LYS A 73 45.12 -27.73 -22.72
C LYS A 73 43.77 -27.99 -22.05
N GLY A 74 43.61 -27.66 -20.77
CA GLY A 74 42.37 -27.87 -20.01
C GLY A 74 42.02 -29.33 -19.73
N ILE A 75 42.93 -30.28 -19.97
CA ILE A 75 42.70 -31.73 -19.81
C ILE A 75 43.62 -32.27 -18.72
N LEU A 76 43.06 -33.01 -17.76
CA LEU A 76 43.78 -33.70 -16.70
C LEU A 76 43.53 -35.22 -16.80
N ASN A 77 44.60 -36.00 -16.93
CA ASN A 77 44.52 -37.45 -16.92
C ASN A 77 45.04 -37.99 -15.59
N ILE A 78 44.19 -38.67 -14.82
CA ILE A 78 44.54 -39.20 -13.50
C ILE A 78 44.90 -40.69 -13.65
N PRO A 79 46.14 -41.11 -13.35
CA PRO A 79 46.59 -42.49 -13.58
C PRO A 79 45.94 -43.51 -12.64
N ASP A 80 45.57 -43.10 -11.43
CA ASP A 80 44.92 -43.95 -10.44
C ASP A 80 43.42 -44.12 -10.77
N GLY A 81 42.94 -45.37 -10.81
CA GLY A 81 41.55 -45.70 -11.09
C GLY A 81 40.55 -45.17 -10.07
N ASN A 82 41.01 -44.84 -8.85
CA ASN A 82 40.19 -44.20 -7.82
C ASN A 82 40.42 -42.69 -7.70
N GLY A 83 41.35 -42.13 -8.49
CA GLY A 83 41.69 -40.72 -8.43
C GLY A 83 40.59 -39.83 -8.97
N LYS A 84 40.39 -38.67 -8.33
CA LYS A 84 39.34 -37.70 -8.67
C LYS A 84 39.90 -36.29 -8.65
N ALA A 85 39.43 -35.47 -9.58
CA ALA A 85 39.60 -34.02 -9.57
C ALA A 85 38.24 -33.36 -9.34
N SER A 86 38.17 -32.48 -8.35
CA SER A 86 36.96 -31.73 -8.03
C SER A 86 37.33 -30.36 -7.49
N TRP A 87 36.54 -29.35 -7.84
CA TRP A 87 36.66 -28.02 -7.25
C TRP A 87 36.17 -28.07 -5.81
N LEU A 88 37.00 -27.63 -4.88
CA LEU A 88 36.62 -27.45 -3.48
C LEU A 88 35.75 -26.20 -3.38
N ILE A 89 34.44 -26.43 -3.32
CA ILE A 89 33.43 -25.40 -3.20
C ILE A 89 32.63 -25.61 -1.91
N LYS A 90 32.20 -24.51 -1.29
CA LYS A 90 31.29 -24.59 -0.15
C LYS A 90 29.96 -25.12 -0.65
N ASN A 91 29.58 -26.32 -0.22
CA ASN A 91 28.29 -26.90 -0.58
C ASN A 91 27.19 -26.18 0.21
N LEU A 92 26.41 -25.34 -0.47
CA LEU A 92 25.26 -24.65 0.10
C LEU A 92 24.00 -25.21 -0.56
N ASP A 93 23.02 -25.57 0.27
CA ASP A 93 21.72 -26.00 -0.21
C ASP A 93 20.94 -24.79 -0.74
N ALA A 94 20.75 -24.73 -2.06
CA ALA A 94 20.01 -23.66 -2.71
C ALA A 94 18.56 -23.58 -2.21
N SER A 95 17.94 -24.72 -1.89
CA SER A 95 16.55 -24.77 -1.43
C SER A 95 16.37 -24.17 -0.03
N TYR A 96 17.38 -24.34 0.83
CA TYR A 96 17.41 -23.75 2.16
C TYR A 96 17.52 -22.22 2.09
N ILE A 97 18.38 -21.70 1.22
CA ILE A 97 18.57 -20.26 1.03
C ILE A 97 17.31 -19.62 0.45
N GLU A 98 16.68 -20.25 -0.54
CA GLU A 98 15.40 -19.80 -1.08
C GLU A 98 14.32 -19.75 0.00
N SER A 99 14.28 -20.75 0.88
CA SER A 99 13.32 -20.81 2.00
C SER A 99 13.53 -19.66 2.98
N ILE A 100 14.78 -19.34 3.36
CA ILE A 100 15.09 -18.18 4.22
C ILE A 100 14.65 -16.88 3.56
N VAL A 101 15.01 -16.67 2.29
CA VAL A 101 14.66 -15.44 1.57
C VAL A 101 13.14 -15.27 1.49
N LYS A 102 12.41 -16.36 1.28
CA LYS A 102 10.94 -16.37 1.27
C LYS A 102 10.37 -16.03 2.64
N GLU A 103 10.83 -16.68 3.70
CA GLU A 103 10.38 -16.45 5.08
C GLU A 103 10.64 -15.00 5.51
N LEU A 104 11.79 -14.43 5.18
CA LEU A 104 12.12 -13.03 5.46
C LEU A 104 11.17 -12.07 4.74
N LYS A 105 10.87 -12.33 3.46
CA LYS A 105 9.89 -11.53 2.70
C LYS A 105 8.49 -11.63 3.29
N GLU A 106 8.02 -12.83 3.61
CA GLU A 106 6.71 -13.06 4.23
C GLU A 106 6.61 -12.40 5.60
N SER A 107 7.68 -12.48 6.40
CA SER A 107 7.79 -11.79 7.70
C SER A 107 7.71 -10.26 7.55
N ILE A 108 8.36 -9.66 6.54
CA ILE A 108 8.28 -8.22 6.28
C ILE A 108 6.82 -7.79 6.01
N TYR A 109 6.11 -8.52 5.14
CA TYR A 109 4.70 -8.24 4.85
C TYR A 109 3.81 -8.41 6.09
N SER A 110 4.02 -9.49 6.84
CA SER A 110 3.27 -9.82 8.06
C SER A 110 3.42 -8.75 9.13
N VAL A 111 4.66 -8.38 9.50
CA VAL A 111 4.92 -7.37 10.54
C VAL A 111 4.44 -5.98 10.12
N CYS A 112 4.46 -5.68 8.82
CA CYS A 112 3.90 -4.43 8.30
C CYS A 112 2.37 -4.39 8.25
N ASN A 113 1.68 -5.52 8.38
CA ASN A 113 0.28 -5.66 7.97
C ASN A 113 0.07 -5.14 6.54
N HIS A 114 0.99 -5.48 5.64
CA HIS A 114 0.92 -5.08 4.24
C HIS A 114 0.56 -6.27 3.35
N ILE A 115 0.02 -5.99 2.16
CA ILE A 115 -0.43 -7.01 1.22
C ILE A 115 0.60 -7.13 0.11
N ASP A 116 0.97 -8.35 -0.25
CA ASP A 116 1.75 -8.61 -1.45
C ASP A 116 0.82 -8.63 -2.67
N GLY A 117 0.95 -7.64 -3.54
CA GLY A 117 0.18 -7.55 -4.78
C GLY A 117 0.59 -8.57 -5.84
N ASN A 118 1.77 -9.19 -5.72
CA ASN A 118 2.25 -10.23 -6.64
C ASN A 118 1.84 -11.64 -6.21
N GLU A 119 1.29 -11.79 -5.00
CA GLU A 119 0.79 -13.08 -4.54
C GLU A 119 -0.34 -13.55 -5.47
N LYS A 120 -0.22 -14.77 -5.99
CA LYS A 120 -1.23 -15.33 -6.90
C LYS A 120 -2.56 -15.46 -6.16
N LEU A 121 -3.49 -14.59 -6.51
CA LEU A 121 -4.88 -14.70 -6.08
C LEU A 121 -5.45 -16.01 -6.62
N GLN A 122 -6.05 -16.81 -5.74
CA GLN A 122 -6.81 -17.98 -6.16
C GLN A 122 -7.93 -17.52 -7.12
N SER A 123 -8.14 -18.25 -8.21
CA SER A 123 -9.28 -18.00 -9.09
C SER A 123 -10.57 -18.17 -8.28
N ASN A 124 -11.37 -17.10 -8.14
CA ASN A 124 -12.63 -17.01 -7.39
C ASN A 124 -12.57 -16.51 -5.93
N ILE A 125 -11.67 -15.58 -5.60
CA ILE A 125 -11.75 -14.89 -4.29
C ILE A 125 -13.02 -14.02 -4.24
N SER A 126 -13.88 -14.28 -3.25
CA SER A 126 -15.07 -13.46 -2.99
C SER A 126 -14.67 -12.08 -2.45
N GLY A 127 -15.50 -11.05 -2.67
CA GLY A 127 -15.25 -9.71 -2.13
C GLY A 127 -15.03 -9.69 -0.60
N ALA A 128 -15.67 -10.61 0.14
CA ALA A 128 -15.47 -10.78 1.57
C ALA A 128 -14.05 -11.26 1.93
N ALA A 129 -13.46 -12.15 1.12
CA ALA A 129 -12.10 -12.64 1.32
C ALA A 129 -11.03 -11.61 0.91
N LEU A 130 -11.31 -10.75 -0.09
CA LEU A 130 -10.46 -9.59 -0.37
C LEU A 130 -10.50 -8.58 0.79
N ARG A 131 -11.69 -8.34 1.36
CA ARG A 131 -11.81 -7.44 2.51
C ARG A 131 -11.12 -7.98 3.75
N SER A 132 -11.24 -9.26 4.08
CA SER A 132 -10.55 -9.83 5.24
C SER A 132 -9.03 -9.68 5.16
N ARG A 133 -8.44 -9.75 3.96
CA ARG A 133 -7.01 -9.46 3.72
C ARG A 133 -6.64 -7.99 3.95
N LEU A 134 -7.54 -7.05 3.65
CA LEU A 134 -7.33 -5.61 3.79
C LEU A 134 -7.53 -5.07 5.22
N VAL A 135 -8.26 -5.78 6.08
CA VAL A 135 -8.64 -5.29 7.43
C VAL A 135 -7.45 -4.76 8.23
N PHE A 136 -6.34 -5.51 8.29
CA PHE A 136 -5.18 -5.11 9.10
C PHE A 136 -4.45 -3.90 8.50
N LEU A 137 -4.39 -3.81 7.16
CA LEU A 137 -3.82 -2.66 6.47
C LEU A 137 -4.66 -1.40 6.71
N GLU A 138 -5.99 -1.53 6.61
CA GLU A 138 -6.93 -0.44 6.84
C GLU A 138 -6.87 0.08 8.29
N GLN A 139 -6.80 -0.82 9.27
CA GLN A 139 -6.71 -0.43 10.69
C GLN A 139 -5.43 0.35 10.99
N ARG A 140 -4.31 -0.04 10.36
CA ARG A 140 -3.05 0.71 10.44
C ARG A 140 -3.16 2.07 9.75
N CYS A 141 -3.69 2.13 8.53
CA CYS A 141 -3.91 3.38 7.81
C CYS A 141 -4.80 4.34 8.61
N LYS A 142 -5.84 3.83 9.26
CA LYS A 142 -6.71 4.60 10.16
C LYS A 142 -5.94 5.18 11.34
N THR A 143 -5.10 4.38 11.99
CA THR A 143 -4.27 4.86 13.12
C THR A 143 -3.35 6.00 12.71
N VAL A 144 -2.67 5.87 11.56
CA VAL A 144 -1.82 6.94 11.01
C VAL A 144 -2.66 8.17 10.65
N PHE A 145 -3.83 7.96 10.04
CA PHE A 145 -4.74 9.04 9.70
C PHE A 145 -5.22 9.79 10.94
N ASP A 146 -5.60 9.11 12.02
CA ASP A 146 -6.05 9.73 13.26
C ASP A 146 -4.95 10.64 13.86
N CYS A 147 -3.69 10.22 13.81
CA CYS A 147 -2.54 11.03 14.23
C CYS A 147 -2.35 12.28 13.35
N VAL A 148 -2.51 12.14 12.04
CA VAL A 148 -2.44 13.26 11.10
C VAL A 148 -3.63 14.20 11.26
N ALA A 149 -4.84 13.67 11.42
CA ALA A 149 -6.06 14.43 11.65
C ALA A 149 -5.96 15.26 12.92
N ASN A 150 -5.45 14.69 14.02
CA ASN A 150 -5.17 15.44 15.26
C ASN A 150 -4.22 16.62 15.01
N THR A 151 -3.17 16.41 14.21
CA THR A 151 -2.22 17.47 13.84
C THR A 151 -2.88 18.55 12.99
N ILE A 152 -3.74 18.18 12.05
CA ILE A 152 -4.52 19.12 11.24
C ILE A 152 -5.49 19.90 12.12
N TYR A 153 -6.19 19.26 13.06
CA TYR A 153 -7.06 19.93 14.02
C TYR A 153 -6.31 20.98 14.84
N ASP A 154 -5.11 20.67 15.31
CA ASP A 154 -4.30 21.66 16.02
C ASP A 154 -3.88 22.84 15.14
N ARG A 155 -3.55 22.59 13.86
CA ARG A 155 -3.30 23.64 12.88
C ARG A 155 -4.53 24.50 12.60
N VAL A 156 -5.71 23.90 12.50
CA VAL A 156 -6.99 24.60 12.35
C VAL A 156 -7.27 25.49 13.57
N LYS A 157 -7.04 25.00 14.79
CA LYS A 157 -7.14 25.82 16.01
C LYS A 157 -6.25 27.05 15.95
N PHE A 158 -4.99 26.90 15.51
CA PHE A 158 -4.08 28.04 15.34
C PHE A 158 -4.56 29.01 14.25
N LEU A 159 -5.02 28.50 13.12
CA LEU A 159 -5.60 29.32 12.05
C LEU A 159 -6.79 30.13 12.58
N PHE A 160 -7.67 29.52 13.37
CA PHE A 160 -8.86 30.17 13.90
C PHE A 160 -8.52 31.18 15.00
N GLN A 161 -7.50 30.92 15.82
CA GLN A 161 -6.94 31.93 16.73
C GLN A 161 -6.42 33.16 15.97
N TYR A 162 -5.80 32.96 14.81
CA TYR A 162 -5.36 34.04 13.94
C TYR A 162 -6.54 34.80 13.30
N LEU A 163 -7.54 34.09 12.77
CA LEU A 163 -8.73 34.69 12.17
C LEU A 163 -9.58 35.46 13.18
N ASN A 164 -9.65 35.00 14.43
CA ASN A 164 -10.36 35.71 15.49
C ASN A 164 -9.75 37.10 15.75
N LYS A 165 -8.43 37.26 15.61
CA LYS A 165 -7.77 38.59 15.66
C LYS A 165 -8.13 39.51 14.49
N LEU A 166 -8.63 38.94 13.40
CA LEU A 166 -9.15 39.65 12.23
C LEU A 166 -10.68 39.83 12.29
N ASN A 167 -11.30 39.68 13.46
CA ASN A 167 -12.75 39.74 13.70
C ASN A 167 -13.56 38.69 12.91
N LYS A 168 -12.98 37.53 12.60
CA LYS A 168 -13.70 36.39 12.02
C LYS A 168 -13.70 35.22 12.99
N ALA A 169 -14.85 34.94 13.60
CA ALA A 169 -15.02 33.86 14.55
C ALA A 169 -15.51 32.58 13.86
N TYR A 170 -14.78 31.48 14.05
CA TYR A 170 -15.12 30.14 13.58
C TYR A 170 -14.85 29.12 14.69
N ASP A 171 -15.69 28.09 14.84
CA ASP A 171 -15.42 26.96 15.75
C ASP A 171 -14.71 25.85 14.96
N TRP A 172 -13.59 25.36 15.51
CA TRP A 172 -12.84 24.25 14.93
C TRP A 172 -13.64 22.94 14.93
N ARG A 173 -14.67 22.84 15.77
CA ARG A 173 -15.61 21.70 15.83
C ARG A 173 -16.51 21.59 14.61
N ASP A 174 -16.67 22.68 13.85
CA ASP A 174 -17.49 22.68 12.64
C ASP A 174 -16.75 22.04 11.45
N ILE A 175 -15.48 21.64 11.62
CA ILE A 175 -14.67 21.00 10.58
C ILE A 175 -14.60 19.49 10.83
N ALA A 176 -15.09 18.73 9.86
CA ALA A 176 -14.87 17.29 9.76
C ALA A 176 -13.74 16.99 8.78
N ILE A 177 -12.73 16.23 9.23
CA ILE A 177 -11.64 15.77 8.37
C ILE A 177 -11.94 14.31 8.01
N ASN A 178 -12.20 14.05 6.73
CA ASN A 178 -12.52 12.72 6.22
C ASN A 178 -11.35 12.16 5.41
N PHE A 179 -11.12 10.85 5.55
CA PHE A 179 -10.17 10.10 4.72
C PHE A 179 -10.91 9.11 3.83
N SER A 180 -10.69 9.23 2.53
CA SER A 180 -11.25 8.32 1.53
C SER A 180 -10.13 7.42 1.00
N PRO A 181 -10.01 6.16 1.47
CA PRO A 181 -9.00 5.25 0.95
C PRO A 181 -9.37 4.83 -0.49
N ALA A 182 -8.38 4.84 -1.37
CA ALA A 182 -8.54 4.37 -2.76
C ALA A 182 -8.50 2.84 -2.80
N ILE A 183 -9.63 2.20 -2.45
CA ILE A 183 -9.79 0.74 -2.48
C ILE A 183 -10.68 0.38 -3.66
N PRO A 184 -10.33 -0.62 -4.48
CA PRO A 184 -11.23 -1.14 -5.51
C PRO A 184 -12.54 -1.62 -4.87
N GLN A 185 -13.66 -1.08 -5.33
CA GLN A 185 -14.99 -1.49 -4.88
C GLN A 185 -15.81 -2.02 -6.04
N ASP A 186 -16.65 -3.02 -5.76
CA ASP A 186 -17.59 -3.55 -6.73
C ASP A 186 -18.87 -2.70 -6.73
N LEU A 187 -18.96 -1.80 -7.72
CA LEU A 187 -20.12 -0.92 -7.89
C LEU A 187 -21.41 -1.69 -8.18
N ALA A 188 -21.34 -2.86 -8.82
CA ALA A 188 -22.53 -3.66 -9.12
C ALA A 188 -23.13 -4.26 -7.85
N MET A 189 -22.28 -4.78 -6.96
CA MET A 189 -22.68 -5.22 -5.62
C MET A 189 -23.30 -4.08 -4.80
N ILE A 190 -22.67 -2.90 -4.79
CA ILE A 190 -23.18 -1.73 -4.07
C ILE A 190 -24.56 -1.32 -4.62
N ALA A 191 -24.71 -1.23 -5.94
CA ALA A 191 -25.99 -0.90 -6.57
C ALA A 191 -27.08 -1.92 -6.21
N GLN A 192 -26.76 -3.22 -6.21
CA GLN A 192 -27.71 -4.27 -5.83
C GLN A 192 -28.15 -4.15 -4.36
N VAL A 193 -27.23 -3.86 -3.45
CA VAL A 193 -27.54 -3.61 -2.03
C VAL A 193 -28.40 -2.36 -1.86
N LEU A 194 -28.08 -1.27 -2.56
CA LEU A 194 -28.84 -0.02 -2.49
C LEU A 194 -30.29 -0.21 -2.96
N THR A 195 -30.51 -0.95 -4.04
CA THR A 195 -31.88 -1.28 -4.51
C THR A 195 -32.68 -2.10 -3.48
N GLN A 196 -32.03 -2.98 -2.72
CA GLN A 196 -32.72 -3.76 -1.66
C GLN A 196 -33.04 -2.94 -0.40
N LEU A 197 -32.32 -1.84 -0.20
CA LEU A 197 -32.49 -0.89 0.88
C LEU A 197 -33.37 0.30 0.49
N ASP A 198 -33.82 0.37 -0.76
CA ASP A 198 -34.70 1.42 -1.24
C ASP A 198 -35.98 1.49 -0.40
N GLY A 199 -36.39 2.71 -0.04
CA GLY A 199 -37.50 2.97 0.88
C GLY A 199 -37.24 2.65 2.37
N LYS A 200 -36.10 2.05 2.75
CA LYS A 200 -35.74 1.76 4.16
C LYS A 200 -34.72 2.74 4.74
N ILE A 201 -33.94 3.40 3.90
CA ILE A 201 -32.94 4.41 4.27
C ILE A 201 -33.22 5.72 3.54
N SER A 202 -32.75 6.85 4.08
CA SER A 202 -32.86 8.12 3.38
C SER A 202 -32.01 8.12 2.11
N LEU A 203 -32.47 8.82 1.08
CA LEU A 203 -31.74 8.97 -0.19
C LEU A 203 -30.34 9.55 0.03
N GLU A 204 -30.21 10.46 0.99
CA GLU A 204 -28.92 11.04 1.39
C GLU A 204 -27.95 9.99 1.95
N THR A 205 -28.44 9.10 2.81
CA THR A 205 -27.64 8.00 3.35
C THR A 205 -27.27 7.02 2.24
N ALA A 206 -28.18 6.70 1.33
CA ALA A 206 -27.93 5.81 0.20
C ALA A 206 -26.81 6.35 -0.71
N LEU A 207 -26.91 7.63 -1.09
CA LEU A 207 -25.92 8.30 -1.96
C LEU A 207 -24.57 8.48 -1.25
N SER A 208 -24.54 8.62 0.07
CA SER A 208 -23.29 8.69 0.85
C SER A 208 -22.44 7.41 0.77
N GLN A 209 -23.06 6.26 0.45
CA GLN A 209 -22.35 4.99 0.29
C GLN A 209 -21.71 4.83 -1.10
N VAL A 210 -22.03 5.72 -2.04
CA VAL A 210 -21.52 5.64 -3.41
C VAL A 210 -20.17 6.35 -3.48
N PRO A 211 -19.07 5.65 -3.84
CA PRO A 211 -17.71 6.15 -3.64
C PRO A 211 -17.32 7.36 -4.49
N PHE A 212 -18.05 7.66 -5.56
CA PHE A 212 -17.79 8.82 -6.43
C PHE A 212 -18.67 10.05 -6.12
N ILE A 213 -19.60 9.93 -5.17
CA ILE A 213 -20.49 11.04 -4.78
C ILE A 213 -19.87 11.74 -3.56
N GLU A 214 -19.24 12.89 -3.80
CA GLU A 214 -18.59 13.66 -2.73
C GLU A 214 -19.58 14.40 -1.82
N ASN A 215 -20.67 14.92 -2.40
CA ASN A 215 -21.69 15.66 -1.66
C ASN A 215 -23.10 15.17 -2.01
N PRO A 216 -23.69 14.29 -1.19
CA PRO A 216 -25.04 13.77 -1.38
C PRO A 216 -26.13 14.85 -1.45
N ALA A 217 -25.99 15.95 -0.70
CA ALA A 217 -27.00 17.01 -0.66
C ALA A 217 -27.09 17.75 -2.01
N ILE A 218 -25.95 18.05 -2.62
CA ILE A 218 -25.89 18.67 -3.95
C ILE A 218 -26.48 17.73 -5.01
N GLU A 219 -26.19 16.43 -4.91
CA GLU A 219 -26.71 15.45 -5.86
C GLU A 219 -28.23 15.29 -5.77
N ILE A 220 -28.78 15.31 -4.54
CA ILE A 220 -30.23 15.34 -4.32
C ILE A 220 -30.85 16.60 -4.92
N GLU A 221 -30.20 17.75 -4.80
CA GLU A 221 -30.69 18.99 -5.37
C GLU A 221 -30.75 18.93 -6.91
N LYS A 222 -29.72 18.37 -7.56
CA LYS A 222 -29.74 18.13 -9.01
C LYS A 222 -30.87 17.18 -9.41
N ILE A 223 -31.08 16.09 -8.68
CA ILE A 223 -32.18 15.15 -8.94
C ILE A 223 -33.54 15.87 -8.85
N LYS A 224 -33.71 16.75 -7.85
CA LYS A 224 -34.93 17.57 -7.73
C LYS A 224 -35.09 18.54 -8.88
N GLN A 225 -34.02 19.19 -9.32
CA GLN A 225 -34.04 20.10 -10.48
C GLN A 225 -34.38 19.34 -11.77
N GLU A 226 -33.81 18.16 -12.00
CA GLU A 226 -34.14 17.30 -13.14
C GLU A 226 -35.60 16.85 -13.11
N ARG A 227 -36.10 16.43 -11.94
CA ARG A 227 -37.49 16.03 -11.77
C ARG A 227 -38.46 17.18 -12.00
N ALA A 228 -38.17 18.36 -11.44
CA ALA A 228 -38.97 19.55 -11.68
C ALA A 228 -38.93 19.98 -13.16
N ALA A 229 -37.79 19.85 -13.84
CA ALA A 229 -37.68 20.10 -15.27
C ALA A 229 -38.52 19.11 -16.08
N LEU A 230 -38.51 17.82 -15.74
CA LEU A 230 -39.34 16.80 -16.37
C LEU A 230 -40.84 17.02 -16.13
N GLU A 231 -41.25 17.38 -14.90
CA GLU A 231 -42.64 17.69 -14.55
C GLU A 231 -43.12 19.00 -15.20
N SER A 232 -42.22 19.92 -15.56
CA SER A 232 -42.53 21.14 -16.32
C SER A 232 -42.73 20.92 -17.82
N ILE A 233 -42.40 19.74 -18.34
CA ILE A 233 -42.78 19.31 -19.69
C ILE A 233 -44.26 18.92 -19.64
N ASP A 234 -45.10 19.90 -19.89
CA ASP A 234 -46.56 19.81 -19.95
C ASP A 234 -47.00 18.81 -21.03
N LEU A 235 -47.21 17.55 -20.63
CA LEU A 235 -47.70 16.45 -21.49
C LEU A 235 -49.05 16.77 -22.13
N ASP A 236 -49.88 17.62 -21.49
CA ASP A 236 -51.19 18.04 -22.03
C ASP A 236 -51.05 18.91 -23.29
N LYS A 237 -49.91 19.60 -23.48
CA LYS A 237 -49.63 20.34 -24.72
C LYS A 237 -49.22 19.42 -25.88
N ILE A 238 -48.74 18.22 -25.59
CA ILE A 238 -48.34 17.24 -26.61
C ILE A 238 -49.57 16.46 -27.10
N THR A 239 -50.50 16.10 -26.23
CA THR A 239 -51.80 15.49 -26.61
C THR A 239 -52.69 16.46 -27.39
N ALA A 240 -52.75 17.74 -27.00
CA ALA A 240 -53.48 18.76 -27.74
C ALA A 240 -52.91 19.03 -29.16
N ALA A 241 -51.63 18.75 -29.38
CA ALA A 241 -51.02 18.80 -30.70
C ALA A 241 -51.34 17.54 -31.53
N TYR A 242 -51.51 16.38 -30.91
CA TYR A 242 -51.87 15.13 -31.59
C TYR A 242 -53.34 15.12 -32.04
N GLU A 243 -54.26 15.61 -31.22
CA GLU A 243 -55.69 15.72 -31.57
C GLU A 243 -55.97 16.74 -32.69
N ARG A 244 -55.06 17.69 -32.93
CA ARG A 244 -55.12 18.62 -34.07
C ARG A 244 -54.63 18.02 -35.39
N PHE A 245 -54.02 16.83 -35.36
CA PHE A 245 -53.43 16.16 -36.53
C PHE A 245 -54.06 14.80 -36.86
N THR A 246 -55.01 14.31 -36.08
CA THR A 246 -55.89 13.22 -36.50
C THR A 246 -57.11 13.79 -37.26
N PRO A 247 -57.39 13.34 -38.49
CA PRO A 247 -58.53 13.81 -39.28
C PRO A 247 -59.88 13.41 -38.68
#